data_AF-A0AB39BHG2-F1
#
_entry.id   AF-A0AB39BHG2-F1
#
_cell.length_a   1.000
_cell.length_b   1.000
_cell.length_c   1.000
_cell.angle_alpha   90.00
_cell.angle_beta   90.00
_cell.angle_gamma   90.00
#
_symmetry.space_group_name_H-M   'P 1'
#
loop_
_entity.id
_entity.type
_entity.pdbx_description
1 polymer ?
#
loop_
_entity_poly.entity_id
_entity_poly.type
_entity_poly.pdbx_seq_one_letter_code
_entity_poly.pdbx_strand_id
1 'polypeptide(L)'
;MAAPVPSQQALEVFDRVAAELGDTAIERGRMMGRPILKLSGTMFACLNGELIGLKLGAGTPEHSGALALPGAELFDPGGAKRPFKDWVSIPVDLADDCVTFAGFALAHVAAH
;
A
#
# COMPACT_ATOMS: atom_id res chain seq x y z
N MET A 1 14.07 3.06 -14.12
CA MET A 1 14.09 4.20 -13.19
C MET A 1 14.40 3.68 -11.81
N ALA A 2 15.20 4.39 -11.01
CA ALA A 2 15.41 4.00 -9.61
C ALA A 2 14.11 4.18 -8.82
N ALA A 3 13.88 3.35 -7.80
CA ALA A 3 12.75 3.55 -6.90
C ALA A 3 12.90 4.92 -6.20
N PRO A 4 11.83 5.71 -6.07
CA PRO A 4 11.88 6.94 -5.30
C PRO A 4 12.27 6.64 -3.86
N VAL A 5 13.13 7.50 -3.29
CA VAL A 5 13.55 7.40 -1.90
C VAL A 5 12.42 7.94 -1.02
N PRO A 6 11.86 7.16 -0.08
CA PRO A 6 10.81 7.65 0.81
C PRO A 6 11.37 8.64 1.84
N SER A 7 10.56 9.63 2.21
CA SER A 7 10.85 10.52 3.33
C SER A 7 10.81 9.78 4.68
N GLN A 8 11.31 10.43 5.74
CA GLN A 8 11.21 9.89 7.11
C GLN A 8 9.74 9.73 7.52
N GLN A 9 8.89 10.72 7.22
CA GLN A 9 7.45 10.67 7.47
C GLN A 9 6.81 9.48 6.76
N ALA A 10 7.16 9.24 5.50
CA ALA A 10 6.63 8.12 4.73
C ALA A 10 6.99 6.77 5.36
N LEU A 11 8.22 6.63 5.88
CA LEU A 11 8.63 5.45 6.62
C LEU A 11 7.86 5.29 7.94
N GLU A 12 7.68 6.38 8.70
CA GLU A 12 6.93 6.38 9.96
C GLU A 12 5.46 5.99 9.77
N VAL A 13 4.81 6.52 8.73
CA VAL A 13 3.43 6.15 8.38
C VAL A 13 3.36 4.68 7.98
N PHE A 14 4.32 4.20 7.19
CA PHE A 14 4.37 2.79 6.81
C PHE A 14 4.60 1.84 7.99
N ASP A 15 5.47 2.22 8.94
CA ASP A 15 5.69 1.47 10.18
C ASP A 15 4.44 1.50 11.08
N ARG A 16 3.72 2.65 11.15
CA ARG A 16 2.43 2.78 11.84
C ARG A 16 1.40 1.84 11.23
N VAL A 17 1.26 1.80 9.91
CA VAL A 17 0.37 0.85 9.21
C VAL A 17 0.67 -0.57 9.65
N ALA A 18 1.93 -0.99 9.60
CA ALA A 18 2.29 -2.35 9.99
C ALA A 18 2.07 -2.63 11.48
N ALA A 19 2.22 -1.64 12.37
CA ALA A 19 1.98 -1.78 13.80
C ALA A 19 0.48 -1.90 14.14
N GLU A 20 -0.35 -1.04 13.55
CA GLU A 20 -1.80 -0.96 13.82
C GLU A 20 -2.56 -2.17 13.28
N LEU A 21 -2.06 -2.81 12.21
CA LEU A 21 -2.64 -4.07 11.72
C LEU A 21 -2.52 -5.21 12.72
N GLY A 22 -1.52 -5.19 13.61
CA GLY A 22 -1.39 -6.08 14.76
C GLY A 22 -1.25 -7.59 14.46
N ASP A 23 -1.23 -8.00 13.20
CA ASP A 23 -1.21 -9.41 12.81
C ASP A 23 0.23 -9.94 12.72
N THR A 24 0.53 -10.95 13.54
CA THR A 24 1.85 -11.60 13.61
C THR A 24 2.25 -12.34 12.34
N ALA A 25 1.31 -12.65 11.45
CA ALA A 25 1.58 -13.28 10.16
C ALA A 25 2.05 -12.27 9.09
N ILE A 26 1.98 -10.96 9.37
CA ILE A 26 2.46 -9.92 8.46
C ILE A 26 3.99 -9.91 8.45
N GLU A 27 4.56 -10.13 7.29
CA GLU A 27 5.99 -10.08 7.05
C GLU A 27 6.40 -8.74 6.43
N ARG A 28 7.36 -8.05 7.07
CA ARG A 28 8.05 -6.89 6.49
C ARG A 28 9.15 -7.36 5.55
N GLY A 29 9.32 -6.69 4.42
CA GLY A 29 10.38 -7.01 3.48
C GLY A 29 10.77 -5.84 2.59
N ARG A 30 11.55 -6.14 1.55
CA ARG A 30 11.84 -5.19 0.48
C ARG A 30 11.68 -5.84 -0.88
N MET A 31 11.16 -5.08 -1.84
CA MET A 31 11.09 -5.47 -3.25
C MET A 31 11.60 -4.33 -4.11
N MET A 32 12.64 -4.58 -4.93
CA MET A 32 13.23 -3.56 -5.81
C MET A 32 13.63 -2.27 -5.05
N GLY A 33 14.14 -2.42 -3.82
CA GLY A 33 14.54 -1.30 -2.95
C GLY A 33 13.42 -0.68 -2.11
N ARG A 34 12.16 -1.05 -2.36
CA ARG A 34 10.97 -0.49 -1.69
C ARG A 34 10.56 -1.31 -0.46
N PRO A 35 10.23 -0.70 0.68
CA PRO A 35 9.59 -1.39 1.80
C PRO A 35 8.24 -1.99 1.39
N ILE A 36 7.98 -3.23 1.79
CA ILE A 36 6.72 -3.94 1.50
C ILE A 36 6.19 -4.67 2.74
N LEU A 37 4.88 -4.91 2.75
CA LEU A 37 4.21 -5.85 3.66
C LEU A 37 3.61 -7.00 2.87
N LYS A 38 3.75 -8.21 3.42
CA LYS A 38 3.22 -9.46 2.85
C LYS A 38 2.44 -10.22 3.91
N LEU A 39 1.44 -10.98 3.48
CA LEU A 39 0.77 -12.01 4.26
C LEU A 39 0.97 -13.34 3.52
N SER A 40 1.56 -14.33 4.19
CA SER A 40 1.78 -15.69 3.63
C SER A 40 2.44 -15.67 2.23
N GLY A 41 3.41 -14.77 2.02
CA GLY A 41 4.09 -14.60 0.72
C GLY A 41 3.38 -13.70 -0.29
N THR A 42 2.13 -13.32 -0.09
CA THR A 42 1.38 -12.40 -0.96
C THR A 42 1.56 -10.96 -0.50
N MET A 43 2.10 -10.10 -1.37
CA MET A 43 2.27 -8.67 -1.10
C MET A 43 0.90 -7.95 -1.13
N PHE A 44 0.66 -7.12 -0.11
CA PHE A 44 -0.57 -6.32 -0.02
C PHE A 44 -0.31 -4.82 0.23
N ALA A 45 0.89 -4.44 0.68
CA ALA A 45 1.29 -3.04 0.81
C ALA A 45 2.72 -2.79 0.31
N CYS A 46 2.97 -1.63 -0.30
CA CYS A 46 4.27 -1.24 -0.84
C CYS A 46 4.48 0.28 -0.73
N LEU A 47 5.58 0.72 -0.11
CA LEU A 47 5.93 2.14 -0.05
C LEU A 47 6.71 2.55 -1.31
N ASN A 48 6.23 3.59 -1.99
CA ASN A 48 6.81 4.12 -3.22
C ASN A 48 6.92 5.64 -3.16
N GLY A 49 8.01 6.14 -2.55
CA GLY A 49 8.19 7.57 -2.30
C GLY A 49 7.24 8.01 -1.19
N GLU A 50 6.38 8.99 -1.50
CA GLU A 50 5.37 9.54 -0.57
C GLU A 50 4.00 8.88 -0.71
N LEU A 51 3.94 7.70 -1.35
CA LEU A 51 2.71 6.97 -1.61
C LEU A 51 2.79 5.54 -1.07
N ILE A 52 1.74 5.06 -0.41
CA ILE A 52 1.57 3.67 -0.01
C ILE A 52 0.60 2.99 -0.99
N GLY A 53 1.13 2.08 -1.80
CA GLY A 53 0.33 1.21 -2.67
C GLY A 53 -0.29 0.08 -1.87
N LEU A 54 -1.60 -0.13 -2.00
CA LEU A 54 -2.38 -1.13 -1.29
C LEU A 54 -3.17 -2.01 -2.27
N LYS A 55 -3.15 -3.33 -2.08
CA LYS A 55 -3.88 -4.30 -2.91
C LYS A 55 -5.32 -4.46 -2.42
N LEU A 56 -6.24 -3.71 -3.02
CA LEU A 56 -7.66 -3.67 -2.61
C LEU A 56 -8.57 -4.52 -3.51
N GLY A 57 -8.04 -5.03 -4.62
CA GLY A 57 -8.80 -5.80 -5.62
C GLY A 57 -9.63 -4.90 -6.53
N ALA A 58 -9.40 -4.98 -7.83
CA ALA A 58 -10.04 -4.08 -8.79
C ALA A 58 -11.57 -4.24 -8.74
N GLY A 59 -12.28 -3.12 -8.60
CA GLY A 59 -13.75 -3.10 -8.62
C GLY A 59 -14.43 -3.41 -7.29
N THR A 60 -13.67 -3.60 -6.20
CA THR A 60 -14.25 -3.66 -4.85
C THR A 60 -14.73 -2.28 -4.37
N PRO A 61 -15.67 -2.22 -3.41
CA PRO A 61 -16.05 -0.97 -2.76
C PRO A 61 -14.85 -0.26 -2.12
N GLU A 62 -13.94 -1.01 -1.51
CA GLU A 62 -12.76 -0.49 -0.81
C GLU A 62 -11.77 0.09 -1.82
N HIS A 63 -11.55 -0.56 -2.96
CA HIS A 63 -10.73 -0.02 -4.05
C HIS A 63 -11.29 1.31 -4.58
N SER A 64 -12.62 1.37 -4.79
CA SER A 64 -13.28 2.57 -5.28
C SER A 64 -13.27 3.70 -4.25
N GLY A 65 -13.43 3.36 -2.97
CA GLY A 65 -13.32 4.30 -1.85
C GLY A 65 -11.92 4.89 -1.71
N ALA A 66 -10.88 4.06 -1.82
CA ALA A 66 -9.50 4.54 -1.78
C ALA A 66 -9.18 5.50 -2.93
N LEU A 67 -9.64 5.20 -4.15
CA LEU A 67 -9.46 6.07 -5.31
C LEU A 67 -10.20 7.41 -5.21
N ALA A 68 -11.20 7.51 -4.34
CA ALA A 68 -11.92 8.76 -4.11
C ALA A 68 -11.17 9.71 -3.15
N LEU A 69 -10.11 9.24 -2.49
CA LEU A 69 -9.30 10.07 -1.60
C LEU A 69 -8.50 11.13 -2.37
N PRO A 70 -8.25 12.31 -1.78
CA PRO A 70 -7.48 13.35 -2.42
C PRO A 70 -6.04 12.89 -2.66
N GLY A 71 -5.59 12.95 -3.91
CA GLY A 71 -4.24 12.54 -4.30
C GLY A 71 -4.04 11.03 -4.41
N ALA A 72 -5.08 10.21 -4.23
CA ALA A 72 -5.00 8.80 -4.50
C ALA A 72 -5.06 8.50 -6.00
N GLU A 73 -4.32 7.49 -6.43
CA GLU A 73 -4.24 7.07 -7.83
C GLU A 73 -3.98 5.56 -7.95
N LEU A 74 -4.16 4.99 -9.14
CA LEU A 74 -3.78 3.60 -9.35
C LEU A 74 -2.27 3.42 -9.20
N PHE A 75 -1.84 2.34 -8.55
CA PHE A 75 -0.43 2.10 -8.27
C PHE A 75 0.39 1.81 -9.53
N ASP A 76 1.27 2.73 -9.90
CA ASP A 76 2.26 2.56 -10.98
C ASP A 76 3.70 2.71 -10.44
N PRO A 77 4.28 1.65 -9.83
CA PRO A 77 5.66 1.69 -9.32
C PRO A 77 6.70 1.77 -10.45
N GLY A 78 6.30 1.45 -11.69
CA GLY A 78 7.18 1.48 -12.85
C GLY A 78 7.23 2.83 -13.55
N GLY A 79 6.25 3.71 -13.29
CA GLY A 79 6.05 4.99 -13.99
C GLY A 79 5.91 4.82 -15.51
N ALA A 80 5.57 3.61 -15.96
CA ALA A 80 5.56 3.23 -17.38
C ALA A 80 4.14 3.27 -17.96
N LYS A 81 3.20 3.98 -17.30
CA LYS A 81 1.77 4.01 -17.64
C LYS A 81 1.13 2.63 -17.67
N ARG A 82 1.61 1.73 -16.82
CA ARG A 82 1.06 0.38 -16.64
C ARG A 82 0.68 0.19 -15.17
N PRO A 83 -0.36 0.90 -14.70
CA PRO A 83 -0.81 0.79 -13.33
C PRO A 83 -1.33 -0.62 -13.04
N PHE A 84 -1.11 -1.06 -11.81
CA PHE A 84 -1.68 -2.28 -11.26
C PHE A 84 -3.14 -1.96 -10.91
N LYS A 85 -4.07 -2.52 -11.67
CA LYS A 85 -5.50 -2.21 -11.54
C LYS A 85 -6.11 -2.65 -10.21
N ASP A 86 -5.49 -3.61 -9.53
CA ASP A 86 -5.94 -4.09 -8.22
C ASP A 86 -5.39 -3.26 -7.06
N TRP A 87 -4.58 -2.24 -7.36
CA TRP A 87 -3.80 -1.51 -6.37
C TRP A 87 -4.07 -0.01 -6.44
N VAL A 88 -4.19 0.59 -5.26
CA VAL A 88 -4.37 2.03 -5.10
C VAL A 88 -3.21 2.60 -4.27
N SER A 89 -2.62 3.68 -4.75
CA SER A 89 -1.64 4.50 -4.03
C SER A 89 -2.37 5.54 -3.22
N ILE A 90 -2.10 5.60 -1.92
CA ILE A 90 -2.61 6.62 -1.01
C ILE A 90 -1.45 7.50 -0.53
N PRO A 91 -1.57 8.84 -0.53
CA PRO A 91 -0.57 9.73 0.04
C PRO A 91 -0.32 9.47 1.52
N VAL A 92 0.94 9.53 1.94
CA VAL A 92 1.33 9.36 3.36
C VAL A 92 0.79 10.47 4.26
N ASP A 93 0.39 11.61 3.69
CA ASP A 93 -0.32 12.67 4.42
C ASP A 93 -1.69 12.23 4.96
N LEU A 94 -2.29 11.19 4.36
CA LEU A 94 -3.54 10.58 4.79
C LEU A 94 -3.26 9.34 5.66
N ALA A 95 -2.52 9.53 6.76
CA ALA A 95 -2.02 8.41 7.57
C ALA A 95 -3.14 7.50 8.12
N ASP A 96 -4.26 8.06 8.57
CA ASP A 96 -5.39 7.29 9.11
C ASP A 96 -6.14 6.51 8.03
N ASP A 97 -6.26 7.08 6.83
CA ASP A 97 -6.77 6.37 5.66
C ASP A 97 -5.82 5.24 5.25
N CYS A 98 -4.51 5.48 5.27
CA CYS A 98 -3.51 4.44 4.97
C CYS A 98 -3.67 3.23 5.90
N VAL A 99 -3.84 3.45 7.21
CA VAL A 99 -4.09 2.37 8.18
C VAL A 99 -5.41 1.66 7.88
N THR A 100 -6.48 2.43 7.65
CA THR A 100 -7.82 1.90 7.37
C THR A 100 -7.83 1.02 6.12
N PHE A 101 -7.33 1.54 5.00
CA PHE A 101 -7.29 0.81 3.73
C PHE A 101 -6.28 -0.33 3.73
N ALA A 102 -5.20 -0.25 4.51
CA ALA A 102 -4.29 -1.38 4.68
C ALA A 102 -4.99 -2.57 5.38
N GLY A 103 -5.93 -2.30 6.29
CA GLY A 103 -6.77 -3.32 6.90
C GLY A 103 -7.64 -4.03 5.85
N PHE A 104 -8.25 -3.28 4.93
CA PHE A 104 -8.99 -3.85 3.81
C PHE A 104 -8.10 -4.64 2.86
N ALA A 105 -6.89 -4.16 2.55
CA ALA A 105 -5.94 -4.86 1.71
C ALA A 105 -5.49 -6.18 2.34
N LEU A 106 -5.25 -6.18 3.66
CA LEU A 106 -4.92 -7.39 4.43
C LEU A 106 -6.08 -8.40 4.38
N ALA A 107 -7.31 -7.95 4.64
CA ALA A 107 -8.49 -8.80 4.57
C ALA A 107 -8.71 -9.39 3.16
N HIS A 108 -8.46 -8.59 2.12
CA HIS A 108 -8.53 -9.04 0.74
C HIS A 108 -7.53 -10.18 0.47
N VAL A 109 -6.26 -10.02 0.83
CA VAL A 109 -5.27 -11.09 0.61
C VAL A 109 -5.40 -12.29 1.55
N ALA A 110 -6.07 -12.15 2.69
CA ALA A 110 -6.38 -13.27 3.58
C ALA A 110 -7.51 -14.15 3.03
N ALA A 111 -8.38 -13.60 2.16
CA ALA A 111 -9.50 -14.31 1.55
C ALA A 111 -9.17 -15.01 0.22
N HIS A 112 -7.94 -14.87 -0.29
CA HIS A 112 -7.48 -15.35 -1.59
C HIS A 112 -6.21 -16.19 -1.48
#